data_AF-A0A7J8DH78-F1
#
_entry.id   AF-A0A7J8DH78-F1
#
_cell.length_a   1.000
_cell.length_b   1.000
_cell.length_c   1.000
_cell.angle_alpha   90.00
_cell.angle_beta   90.00
_cell.angle_gamma   90.00
#
_symmetry.space_group_name_H-M   'P 1'
#
loop_
_entity.id
_entity.type
_entity.pdbx_description
1 polymer ?
#
loop_
_entity_poly.entity_id
_entity_poly.type
_entity_poly.pdbx_seq_one_letter_code
_entity_poly.pdbx_strand_id
1 'polypeptide(L)'
;MAHCSGLLILLLLQLLLRSPSSAARNRCVAAAEACTADARCQRLRAQYVAQCLGPAASGGCAQDRCRRALRRFFARGPQALTHALLFCPCASPACAERRRQTFVPACAFSGPGSAPPSCLAPLDTCEHSRVCRPRLLAFQASCAPVPSTPDGCPRDQAPRCLRAYAGLVGVPQAPPLPPTTLTT
;
A
#
# COMPACT_ATOMS: atom_id res chain seq x y z
N MET A 1 34.54 19.83 42.62
CA MET A 1 34.51 19.95 41.13
C MET A 1 34.25 18.61 40.42
N ALA A 2 33.37 17.74 40.94
CA ALA A 2 33.11 16.40 40.35
C ALA A 2 31.70 16.24 39.74
N HIS A 3 30.81 17.20 39.95
CA HIS A 3 29.40 17.09 39.53
C HIS A 3 29.13 17.52 38.07
N CYS A 4 30.08 18.20 37.40
CA CYS A 4 29.94 18.56 35.98
C CYS A 4 30.24 17.38 35.03
N SER A 5 31.16 16.48 35.38
CA SER A 5 31.51 15.33 34.52
C SER A 5 30.41 14.29 34.43
N GLY A 6 29.64 14.07 35.51
CA GLY A 6 28.55 13.11 35.51
C GLY A 6 27.40 13.50 34.58
N LEU A 7 27.08 14.80 34.51
CA LEU A 7 26.02 15.32 33.63
C LEU A 7 26.43 15.24 32.16
N LEU A 8 27.70 15.50 31.85
CA LEU A 8 28.25 15.39 30.49
C LEU A 8 28.26 13.94 30.01
N ILE A 9 28.61 12.99 30.89
CA ILE A 9 28.58 11.56 30.57
C ILE A 9 27.14 11.07 30.38
N LEU A 10 26.17 11.54 31.17
CA LEU A 10 24.76 11.22 30.97
C LEU A 10 24.23 11.76 29.65
N LEU A 11 24.58 13.00 29.30
CA LEU A 11 24.23 13.64 28.02
C LEU A 11 24.85 12.89 26.83
N LEU A 12 26.11 12.46 26.94
CA LEU A 12 26.80 11.64 25.95
C LEU A 12 26.13 10.26 25.83
N LEU A 13 25.74 9.63 26.94
CA LEU A 13 24.97 8.37 26.90
C LEU A 13 23.61 8.57 26.24
N GLN A 14 22.90 9.68 26.51
CA GLN A 14 21.63 9.98 25.85
C GLN A 14 21.79 10.26 24.35
N LEU A 15 22.90 10.86 23.94
CA LEU A 15 23.28 11.06 22.53
C LEU A 15 23.66 9.74 21.84
N LEU A 16 24.30 8.82 22.56
CA LEU A 16 24.67 7.49 22.06
C LEU A 16 23.48 6.51 22.04
N LEU A 17 22.54 6.65 22.98
CA LEU A 17 21.25 5.93 22.98
C LEU A 17 20.21 6.58 22.07
N ARG A 18 20.44 7.82 21.59
CA ARG A 18 19.69 8.38 20.47
C ARG A 18 20.15 7.66 19.20
N SER A 19 19.59 6.46 18.99
CA SER A 19 19.64 5.80 17.69
C SER A 19 19.29 6.83 16.60
N PRO A 20 19.96 6.81 15.44
CA PRO A 20 19.69 7.77 14.38
C PRO A 20 18.21 7.70 14.01
N SER A 21 17.50 8.73 14.45
CA SER A 21 16.31 9.32 13.89
C SER A 21 15.28 8.35 13.28
N SER A 22 14.15 8.21 13.97
CA SER A 22 12.87 7.83 13.33
C SER A 22 12.51 8.73 12.13
N ALA A 23 13.22 9.84 11.90
CA ALA A 23 13.10 10.72 10.74
C ALA A 23 13.95 10.32 9.51
N ALA A 24 14.90 9.38 9.61
CA ALA A 24 15.75 8.94 8.48
C ALA A 24 15.47 7.50 8.02
N ARG A 25 14.59 6.77 8.72
CA ARG A 25 14.22 5.40 8.34
C ARG A 25 13.06 5.42 7.34
N ASN A 26 13.26 4.79 6.19
CA ASN A 26 12.22 4.63 5.18
C ASN A 26 10.97 3.98 5.79
N ARG A 27 9.84 4.69 5.82
CA ARG A 27 8.60 4.21 6.47
C ARG A 27 8.03 2.96 5.81
N CYS A 28 8.26 2.74 4.52
CA CYS A 28 7.86 1.51 3.84
C CYS A 28 8.69 0.30 4.29
N VAL A 29 9.98 0.50 4.60
CA VAL A 29 10.82 -0.56 5.16
C VAL A 29 10.36 -0.90 6.58
N ALA A 30 10.10 0.10 7.42
CA ALA A 30 9.56 -0.13 8.76
C ALA A 30 8.19 -0.84 8.74
N ALA A 31 7.31 -0.50 7.79
CA ALA A 31 6.05 -1.20 7.59
C ALA A 31 6.25 -2.67 7.17
N ALA A 32 7.24 -2.93 6.32
CA ALA A 32 7.60 -4.28 5.90
C ALA A 32 8.16 -5.12 7.05
N GLU A 33 9.01 -4.54 7.89
CA GLU A 33 9.54 -5.17 9.11
C GLU A 33 8.42 -5.49 10.10
N ALA A 34 7.52 -4.54 10.37
CA ALA A 34 6.38 -4.74 11.24
C ALA A 34 5.44 -5.85 10.76
N CYS A 35 5.19 -5.93 9.44
CA CYS A 35 4.41 -7.04 8.88
C CYS A 35 5.14 -8.39 8.98
N THR A 36 6.47 -8.40 8.87
CA THR A 36 7.28 -9.62 9.05
C THR A 36 7.25 -10.10 10.51
N ALA A 37 7.20 -9.19 11.48
CA ALA A 37 7.10 -9.52 12.90
C ALA A 37 5.69 -10.03 13.32
N ASP A 38 4.64 -9.67 12.58
CA ASP A 38 3.27 -10.16 12.82
C ASP A 38 3.02 -11.47 12.06
N ALA A 39 2.81 -12.58 12.78
CA ALA A 39 2.65 -13.91 12.19
C ALA A 39 1.51 -14.00 11.16
N ARG A 40 0.40 -13.26 11.37
CA ARG A 40 -0.75 -13.28 10.46
C ARG A 40 -0.43 -12.50 9.18
N CYS A 41 0.17 -11.32 9.31
CA CYS A 41 0.58 -10.48 8.20
C CYS A 41 1.67 -11.17 7.38
N GLN A 42 2.73 -11.66 8.03
CA GLN A 42 3.82 -12.39 7.39
C GLN A 42 3.31 -13.60 6.60
N ARG A 43 2.43 -14.42 7.19
CA ARG A 43 1.85 -15.60 6.51
C ARG A 43 1.04 -15.21 5.27
N LEU A 44 0.16 -14.22 5.39
CA LEU A 44 -0.64 -13.76 4.24
C LEU A 44 0.25 -13.10 3.17
N ARG A 45 1.31 -12.40 3.59
CA ARG A 45 2.31 -11.79 2.71
C ARG A 45 3.05 -12.84 1.89
N ALA A 46 3.61 -13.85 2.56
CA ALA A 46 4.29 -14.97 1.92
C ALA A 46 3.36 -15.69 0.91
N GLN A 47 2.09 -15.87 1.27
CA GLN A 47 1.10 -16.50 0.38
C GLN A 47 0.87 -15.73 -0.91
N TYR A 48 0.65 -14.41 -0.86
CA TYR A 48 0.45 -13.67 -2.11
C TYR A 48 1.74 -13.61 -2.93
N VAL A 49 2.90 -13.44 -2.29
CA VAL A 49 4.19 -13.43 -2.98
C VAL A 49 4.41 -14.74 -3.74
N ALA A 50 4.15 -15.89 -3.10
CA ALA A 50 4.26 -17.19 -3.74
C ALA A 50 3.27 -17.36 -4.93
N GLN A 51 2.06 -16.80 -4.84
CA GLN A 51 1.09 -16.87 -5.93
C GLN A 51 1.41 -15.91 -7.10
N CYS A 52 2.07 -14.79 -6.82
CA CYS A 52 2.43 -13.78 -7.81
C CYS A 52 3.76 -14.05 -8.51
N LEU A 53 4.73 -14.63 -7.80
CA LEU A 53 6.07 -14.94 -8.32
C LEU A 53 6.27 -16.44 -8.64
N GLY A 54 5.32 -17.28 -8.26
CA GLY A 54 5.38 -18.71 -8.54
C GLY A 54 5.23 -19.03 -10.03
N PRO A 55 5.70 -20.21 -10.46
CA PRO A 55 5.66 -20.61 -11.87
C PRO A 55 4.22 -20.67 -12.39
N ALA A 56 4.02 -20.18 -13.60
CA ALA A 56 2.78 -20.34 -14.35
C ALA A 56 3.03 -21.19 -15.60
N ALA A 57 2.06 -22.03 -15.96
CA ALA A 57 2.14 -22.91 -17.14
C ALA A 57 2.33 -22.14 -18.45
N SER A 58 1.97 -20.85 -18.49
CA SER A 58 2.00 -19.99 -19.68
C SER A 58 3.29 -19.17 -19.85
N GLY A 59 4.37 -19.46 -19.11
CA GLY A 59 5.63 -18.69 -19.18
C GLY A 59 5.56 -17.27 -18.61
N GLY A 60 4.42 -16.89 -18.02
CA GLY A 60 4.20 -15.61 -17.34
C GLY A 60 3.90 -15.80 -15.86
N CYS A 61 3.08 -14.92 -15.29
CA CYS A 61 2.61 -15.07 -13.92
C CYS A 61 1.16 -15.57 -13.87
N ALA A 62 0.79 -16.22 -12.77
CA ALA A 62 -0.59 -16.65 -12.54
C ALA A 62 -1.46 -15.49 -12.04
N GLN A 63 -1.76 -14.54 -12.93
CA GLN A 63 -2.38 -13.26 -12.60
C GLN A 63 -3.65 -13.39 -11.76
N ASP A 64 -4.55 -14.32 -12.08
CA ASP A 64 -5.77 -14.52 -11.32
C ASP A 64 -5.53 -15.06 -9.90
N ARG A 65 -4.54 -15.95 -9.73
CA ARG A 65 -4.15 -16.46 -8.41
C ARG A 65 -3.50 -15.36 -7.58
N CYS A 66 -2.62 -14.57 -8.19
CA CYS A 66 -2.00 -13.39 -7.57
C CYS A 66 -3.06 -12.39 -7.09
N ARG A 67 -3.97 -11.97 -7.98
CA ARG A 67 -5.09 -11.06 -7.66
C ARG A 67 -5.97 -11.60 -6.54
N ARG A 68 -6.33 -12.89 -6.58
CA ARG A 68 -7.09 -13.54 -5.49
C ARG A 68 -6.35 -13.50 -4.16
N ALA A 69 -5.05 -13.79 -4.15
CA ALA A 69 -4.24 -13.77 -2.94
C ALA A 69 -4.08 -12.35 -2.36
N LEU A 70 -3.90 -11.34 -3.21
CA LEU A 70 -3.88 -9.92 -2.80
C LEU A 70 -5.21 -9.49 -2.16
N ARG A 71 -6.35 -9.82 -2.77
CA ARG A 71 -7.66 -9.53 -2.16
C ARG A 71 -7.81 -10.18 -0.78
N ARG A 72 -7.30 -11.41 -0.62
CA ARG A 72 -7.29 -12.11 0.67
C ARG A 72 -6.36 -11.43 1.68
N PHE A 73 -5.22 -10.92 1.25
CA PHE A 73 -4.27 -10.18 2.10
C PHE A 73 -4.92 -8.94 2.71
N PHE A 74 -5.60 -8.10 1.91
CA PHE A 74 -6.26 -6.90 2.44
C PHE A 74 -7.53 -7.20 3.22
N ALA A 75 -8.29 -8.23 2.85
CA ALA A 75 -9.50 -8.62 3.58
C ALA A 75 -9.21 -9.30 4.93
N ARG A 76 -8.09 -10.01 5.04
CA ARG A 76 -7.76 -10.81 6.24
C ARG A 76 -6.53 -10.33 6.99
N GLY A 77 -5.71 -9.42 6.48
CA GLY A 77 -4.55 -8.91 7.19
C GLY A 77 -4.94 -7.90 8.30
N PRO A 78 -4.07 -7.67 9.30
CA PRO A 78 -4.26 -6.58 10.24
C PRO A 78 -4.27 -5.24 9.49
N GLN A 79 -5.37 -4.49 9.60
CA GLN A 79 -5.59 -3.29 8.76
C GLN A 79 -4.47 -2.26 8.92
N ALA A 80 -3.99 -2.04 10.15
CA ALA A 80 -2.90 -1.11 10.41
C ALA A 80 -1.62 -1.45 9.63
N LEU A 81 -1.27 -2.74 9.55
CA LEU A 81 -0.06 -3.20 8.86
C LEU A 81 -0.22 -3.21 7.34
N THR A 82 -1.38 -3.67 6.84
CA THR A 82 -1.64 -3.70 5.38
C THR A 82 -1.75 -2.29 4.81
N HIS A 83 -2.36 -1.36 5.54
CA HIS A 83 -2.41 0.05 5.16
C HIS A 83 -1.04 0.72 5.25
N ALA A 84 -0.24 0.43 6.28
CA ALA A 84 1.12 0.97 6.38
C ALA A 84 2.00 0.54 5.20
N LEU A 85 1.85 -0.70 4.72
CA LEU A 85 2.54 -1.19 3.51
C LEU A 85 2.09 -0.47 2.24
N LEU A 86 0.79 -0.20 2.11
CA LEU A 86 0.21 0.40 0.90
C LEU A 86 0.40 1.92 0.84
N PHE A 87 0.32 2.60 1.97
CA PHE A 87 0.24 4.07 2.06
C PHE A 87 1.44 4.69 2.79
N CYS A 88 2.53 3.96 3.02
CA CYS A 88 3.74 4.54 3.60
C CYS A 88 4.17 5.79 2.82
N PRO A 89 4.44 6.92 3.51
CA PRO A 89 4.93 8.12 2.84
C PRO A 89 6.38 7.92 2.39
N CYS A 90 6.73 8.56 1.28
CA CYS A 90 8.04 8.43 0.65
C CYS A 90 8.61 9.81 0.33
N ALA A 91 9.85 10.04 0.77
CA ALA A 91 10.62 11.25 0.45
C ALA A 91 11.55 11.06 -0.76
N SER A 92 11.68 9.84 -1.29
CA SER A 92 12.58 9.53 -2.42
C SER A 92 11.91 8.64 -3.46
N PRO A 93 12.32 8.71 -4.75
CA PRO A 93 11.79 7.86 -5.81
C PRO A 93 12.06 6.37 -5.54
N ALA A 94 13.21 6.03 -4.94
CA ALA A 94 13.52 4.65 -4.55
C ALA A 94 12.53 4.10 -3.50
N CYS A 95 12.05 4.94 -2.57
CA CYS A 95 10.99 4.55 -1.64
C CYS A 95 9.66 4.34 -2.39
N ALA A 96 9.28 5.26 -3.28
CA ALA A 96 8.04 5.16 -4.04
C ALA A 96 8.02 3.89 -4.90
N GLU A 97 9.14 3.54 -5.52
CA GLU A 97 9.26 2.32 -6.31
C GLU A 97 9.17 1.07 -5.42
N ARG A 98 9.81 1.05 -4.24
CA ARG A 98 9.64 -0.04 -3.27
C ARG A 98 8.17 -0.23 -2.88
N ARG A 99 7.46 0.86 -2.60
CA ARG A 99 6.03 0.83 -2.28
C ARG A 99 5.23 0.24 -3.45
N ARG A 100 5.50 0.69 -4.67
CA ARG A 100 4.87 0.19 -5.91
C ARG A 100 5.13 -1.32 -6.11
N GLN A 101 6.36 -1.78 -5.90
CA GLN A 101 6.75 -3.18 -6.08
C GLN A 101 6.21 -4.14 -5.01
N THR A 102 5.73 -3.62 -3.88
CA THR A 102 5.26 -4.43 -2.74
C THR A 102 4.13 -5.42 -3.11
N PHE A 103 3.33 -5.07 -4.13
CA PHE A 103 2.18 -5.86 -4.58
C PHE A 103 2.37 -6.46 -5.98
N VAL A 104 3.62 -6.60 -6.43
CA VAL A 104 4.02 -7.28 -7.68
C VAL A 104 3.24 -6.77 -8.89
N PRO A 105 3.38 -5.47 -9.24
CA PRO A 105 2.55 -4.84 -10.26
C PRO A 105 2.69 -5.47 -11.64
N ALA A 106 3.89 -5.97 -11.96
CA ALA A 106 4.20 -6.71 -13.19
C ALA A 106 3.37 -8.00 -13.35
N CYS A 107 2.78 -8.51 -12.28
CA CYS A 107 1.83 -9.62 -12.35
C CYS A 107 0.39 -9.18 -12.14
N ALA A 108 0.14 -8.41 -11.08
CA ALA A 108 -1.22 -8.06 -10.65
C ALA A 108 -1.94 -7.10 -11.61
N PHE A 109 -1.20 -6.24 -12.32
CA PHE A 109 -1.76 -5.13 -13.10
C PHE A 109 -1.39 -5.15 -14.58
N SER A 110 -0.50 -6.04 -15.02
CA SER A 110 -0.17 -6.16 -16.45
C SER A 110 -1.41 -6.52 -17.27
N GLY A 111 -1.78 -5.65 -18.21
CA GLY A 111 -2.80 -5.95 -19.22
C GLY A 111 -2.23 -6.77 -20.38
N PRO A 112 -3.08 -7.37 -21.22
CA PRO A 112 -2.63 -7.91 -22.50
C PRO A 112 -2.20 -6.74 -23.42
N GLY A 113 -0.90 -6.65 -23.73
CA GLY A 113 -0.36 -5.75 -24.75
C GLY A 113 0.36 -4.49 -24.24
N SER A 114 0.94 -3.75 -25.18
CA SER A 114 1.76 -2.54 -25.01
C SER A 114 0.99 -1.23 -25.22
N ALA A 115 -0.33 -1.28 -25.43
CA ALA A 115 -1.16 -0.11 -25.68
C ALA A 115 -1.44 0.66 -24.37
N PRO A 116 -1.36 2.01 -24.38
CA PRO A 116 -1.73 2.80 -23.21
C PRO A 116 -3.21 2.55 -22.88
N PRO A 117 -3.57 2.23 -21.63
CA PRO A 117 -4.88 1.67 -21.36
C PRO A 117 -5.91 2.79 -21.39
N SER A 118 -6.93 2.65 -22.23
CA SER A 118 -8.18 3.36 -21.98
C SER A 118 -8.65 3.01 -20.56
N CYS A 119 -9.11 4.01 -19.80
CA CYS A 119 -9.68 3.76 -18.47
C CYS A 119 -11.08 3.14 -18.56
N LEU A 120 -11.74 3.31 -19.71
CA LEU A 120 -13.13 2.94 -19.94
C LEU A 120 -13.33 1.42 -20.08
N ALA A 121 -12.51 0.72 -20.86
CA ALA A 121 -12.70 -0.73 -21.04
C ALA A 121 -12.53 -1.53 -19.73
N PRO A 122 -11.53 -1.23 -18.87
CA PRO A 122 -11.41 -1.91 -17.59
C PRO A 122 -12.47 -1.45 -16.56
N LEU A 123 -12.98 -0.22 -16.68
CA LEU A 123 -14.14 0.25 -15.92
C LEU A 123 -15.42 -0.53 -16.27
N ASP A 124 -15.74 -0.65 -17.56
CA ASP A 124 -16.88 -1.44 -18.05
C ASP A 124 -16.80 -2.90 -17.59
N THR A 125 -15.60 -3.50 -17.68
CA THR A 125 -15.36 -4.86 -17.16
C THR A 125 -15.61 -4.94 -15.64
N CYS A 126 -15.23 -3.91 -14.88
CA CYS A 126 -15.43 -3.85 -13.44
C CYS A 126 -16.92 -3.74 -13.07
N GLU A 127 -17.68 -2.94 -13.82
CA GLU A 127 -19.12 -2.72 -13.59
C GLU A 127 -19.94 -4.00 -13.78
N HIS A 128 -19.53 -4.89 -14.69
CA HIS A 128 -20.14 -6.20 -14.90
C HIS A 128 -19.63 -7.29 -13.94
N SER A 129 -18.59 -7.00 -13.15
CA SER A 129 -18.00 -7.97 -12.22
C SER A 129 -18.68 -7.96 -10.86
N ARG A 130 -19.16 -9.14 -10.42
CA ARG A 130 -19.70 -9.35 -9.06
C ARG A 130 -18.70 -9.06 -7.94
N VAL A 131 -17.40 -9.03 -8.25
CA VAL A 131 -16.32 -8.78 -7.27
C VAL A 131 -15.89 -7.31 -7.32
N CYS A 132 -15.77 -6.72 -8.51
CA CYS A 132 -15.23 -5.38 -8.68
C CYS A 132 -16.28 -4.30 -8.43
N ARG A 133 -17.47 -4.40 -9.03
CA ARG A 133 -18.57 -3.43 -8.92
C ARG A 133 -18.85 -2.97 -7.47
N PRO A 134 -19.08 -3.86 -6.48
CA PRO A 134 -19.37 -3.40 -5.11
C PRO A 134 -18.19 -2.66 -4.46
N ARG A 135 -16.95 -3.02 -4.82
CA ARG A 135 -15.75 -2.32 -4.30
C ARG A 135 -15.56 -0.96 -4.94
N LEU A 136 -15.84 -0.85 -6.24
CA LEU A 136 -15.81 0.42 -6.97
C LEU A 136 -16.84 1.40 -6.40
N LEU A 137 -18.08 0.95 -6.18
CA LEU A 137 -19.13 1.78 -5.57
C LEU A 137 -18.74 2.23 -4.14
N ALA A 138 -18.17 1.33 -3.33
CA ALA A 138 -17.69 1.67 -2.00
C ALA A 138 -16.56 2.71 -2.03
N PHE A 139 -15.65 2.62 -3.01
CA PHE A 139 -14.60 3.60 -3.23
C PHE A 139 -15.17 4.96 -3.63
N GLN A 140 -16.05 4.99 -4.63
CA GLN A 140 -16.71 6.23 -5.06
C GLN A 140 -17.47 6.89 -3.91
N ALA A 141 -18.23 6.12 -3.11
CA ALA A 141 -18.97 6.65 -1.98
C ALA A 141 -18.07 7.17 -0.85
N SER A 142 -16.88 6.59 -0.64
CA SER A 142 -15.99 6.94 0.48
C SER A 142 -14.92 7.97 0.12
N CYS A 143 -14.60 8.12 -1.16
CA CYS A 143 -13.51 8.94 -1.67
C CYS A 143 -13.96 10.00 -2.69
N ALA A 144 -15.27 10.17 -2.92
CA ALA A 144 -15.77 11.21 -3.82
C ALA A 144 -15.27 12.59 -3.36
N PRO A 145 -14.74 13.40 -4.29
CA PRO A 145 -14.26 14.72 -3.94
C PRO A 145 -15.44 15.61 -3.53
N VAL A 146 -15.28 16.33 -2.42
CA VAL A 146 -16.28 17.29 -1.94
C VAL A 146 -15.77 18.70 -2.25
N PRO A 147 -16.40 19.44 -3.19
CA PRO A 147 -15.90 20.73 -3.67
C PRO A 147 -15.84 21.82 -2.60
N SER A 148 -16.50 21.63 -1.47
CA SER A 148 -16.56 22.57 -0.35
C SER A 148 -15.49 22.34 0.74
N THR A 149 -14.49 21.48 0.51
CA THR A 149 -13.40 21.21 1.46
C THR A 149 -12.01 21.50 0.88
N PRO A 150 -11.08 22.11 1.65
CA PRO A 150 -9.75 22.50 1.16
C PRO A 150 -8.90 21.30 0.71
N ASP A 151 -9.06 20.14 1.34
CA ASP A 151 -8.33 18.91 0.99
C ASP A 151 -9.07 18.05 -0.07
N GLY A 152 -10.21 18.53 -0.56
CA GLY A 152 -11.09 17.81 -1.49
C GLY A 152 -11.73 16.54 -0.92
N CYS A 153 -11.42 16.13 0.30
CA CYS A 153 -11.99 14.97 0.96
C CYS A 153 -12.98 15.40 2.06
N PRO A 154 -14.14 14.72 2.20
CA PRO A 154 -15.01 14.97 3.33
C PRO A 154 -14.30 14.66 4.65
N ARG A 155 -14.34 15.62 5.60
CA ARG A 155 -13.77 15.46 6.95
C ARG A 155 -14.26 14.14 7.59
N ASP A 156 -13.35 13.47 8.31
CA ASP A 156 -13.56 12.18 9.00
C ASP A 156 -13.78 10.94 8.11
N GLN A 157 -13.72 11.07 6.78
CA GLN A 157 -13.85 9.92 5.87
C GLN A 157 -12.52 9.30 5.45
N ALA A 158 -11.37 9.91 5.77
CA ALA A 158 -10.06 9.42 5.34
C ALA A 158 -9.82 7.92 5.68
N PRO A 159 -10.12 7.41 6.90
CA PRO A 159 -9.96 5.98 7.19
C PRO A 159 -10.89 5.07 6.36
N ARG A 160 -12.10 5.55 6.04
CA ARG A 160 -13.05 4.82 5.17
C ARG A 160 -12.56 4.82 3.73
N CYS A 161 -12.09 5.96 3.23
CA CYS A 161 -11.53 6.07 1.90
C CYS A 161 -10.30 5.15 1.71
N LEU A 162 -9.34 5.20 2.65
CA LEU A 162 -8.16 4.32 2.61
C LEU A 162 -8.54 2.84 2.62
N ARG A 163 -9.57 2.46 3.40
CA ARG A 163 -10.10 1.10 3.42
C ARG A 163 -10.73 0.72 2.08
N ALA A 164 -11.53 1.61 1.50
CA ALA A 164 -12.18 1.38 0.22
C ALA A 164 -11.15 1.25 -0.92
N TYR A 165 -10.12 2.11 -0.92
CA TYR A 165 -8.99 2.02 -1.85
C TYR A 165 -8.21 0.72 -1.70
N ALA A 166 -7.85 0.33 -0.46
CA ALA A 166 -7.20 -0.96 -0.21
C ALA A 166 -8.05 -2.15 -0.69
N GLY A 167 -9.37 -2.03 -0.61
CA GLY A 167 -10.33 -2.99 -1.14
C GLY A 167 -10.27 -3.20 -2.65
N LEU A 168 -9.81 -2.21 -3.42
CA LEU A 168 -9.61 -2.29 -4.87
C LEU A 168 -8.31 -3.03 -5.25
N VAL A 169 -7.39 -3.26 -4.32
CA VAL A 169 -6.15 -3.96 -4.65
C VAL A 169 -6.44 -5.41 -5.01
N GLY A 170 -6.02 -5.81 -6.22
CA GLY A 170 -6.25 -7.14 -6.75
C GLY A 170 -7.64 -7.37 -7.35
N VAL A 171 -8.48 -6.35 -7.57
CA VAL A 171 -9.56 -6.47 -8.57
C VAL A 171 -8.99 -6.27 -9.98
N PRO A 172 -9.60 -6.85 -11.03
CA PRO A 172 -9.37 -6.39 -12.40
C PRO A 172 -9.68 -4.89 -12.41
N GLN A 173 -8.63 -4.08 -12.50
CA GLN A 173 -8.72 -2.64 -12.29
C GLN A 173 -9.49 -1.98 -13.42
N ALA A 174 -10.46 -1.11 -13.11
CA ALA A 174 -10.42 0.25 -13.66
C ALA A 174 -9.14 0.91 -13.12
N PRO A 175 -8.27 1.52 -13.94
CA PRO A 175 -6.96 1.96 -13.49
C PRO A 175 -7.06 2.92 -12.31
N PRO A 176 -6.01 3.02 -11.48
CA PRO A 176 -5.98 4.02 -10.41
C PRO A 176 -6.17 5.40 -11.04
N LEU A 177 -7.12 6.17 -10.50
CA LEU A 177 -7.11 7.62 -10.65
C LEU A 177 -5.70 8.12 -10.32
N PRO A 178 -5.20 9.13 -11.06
CA PRO A 178 -3.84 9.61 -10.88
C PRO A 178 -3.59 9.91 -9.40
N PRO A 179 -2.37 9.64 -8.88
CA PRO A 179 -2.02 10.08 -7.56
C PRO A 179 -2.10 11.60 -7.56
N THR A 180 -3.18 12.16 -7.03
CA THR A 180 -3.17 13.54 -6.58
C THR A 180 -2.04 13.60 -5.57
N THR A 181 -0.99 14.31 -5.96
CA THR A 181 0.12 14.72 -5.12
C THR A 181 -0.48 15.27 -3.83
N LEU A 182 -0.39 14.48 -2.75
CA LEU A 182 -0.42 15.00 -1.39
C LEU A 182 0.86 15.80 -1.22
N THR A 183 0.87 16.98 -1.80
CA THR A 183 1.83 18.03 -1.50
C THR A 183 1.33 18.70 -0.24
N THR A 184 2.18 18.70 0.77
CA THR A 184 2.10 19.51 1.98
C THR A 184 1.82 20.97 1.67
#